data_AF-A0A965U5D3-F1
#
_entry.id   AF-A0A965U5D3-F1
#
_cell.length_a   1.000
_cell.length_b   1.000
_cell.length_c   1.000
_cell.angle_alpha   90.00
_cell.angle_beta   90.00
_cell.angle_gamma   90.00
#
_symmetry.space_group_name_H-M   'P 1'
#
loop_
_entity.id
_entity.type
_entity.pdbx_description
1 polymer ?
#
loop_
_entity_poly.entity_id
_entity_poly.type
_entity_poly.pdbx_seq_one_letter_code
_entity_poly.pdbx_strand_id
1 'polypeptide(L)'
;MTQWLIKRFIEHSEDTDNQGVRMAYGTLGSLTGIVVNLLLSGGKFAVGAMSGSLAIMADAANNLSDAGGSIMSLLTVRLAQKPVDSEHPFGHGRMEYIGALAVGVLIARERLPVLPMGQSIHAVAWYLLTLQAVLMFLRQPDGRLPVYFPALG
;
A
#
# COMPACT_ATOMS: atom_id res chain seq x y z
N MET A 1 15.03 1.91 14.16
CA MET A 1 15.44 2.68 12.96
C MET A 1 14.35 3.63 12.48
N THR A 2 13.12 3.17 12.28
CA THR A 2 11.96 3.99 11.87
C THR A 2 11.64 5.14 12.84
N GLN A 3 11.61 4.89 14.14
CA GLN A 3 11.38 5.91 15.19
C GLN A 3 12.33 7.11 15.12
N TRP A 4 13.58 6.90 14.68
CA TRP A 4 14.58 7.96 14.53
C TRP A 4 14.29 8.86 13.30
N LEU A 5 13.94 8.25 12.16
CA LEU A 5 13.53 9.00 10.96
C LEU A 5 12.29 9.85 11.22
N ILE A 6 11.30 9.27 11.90
CA ILE A 6 10.03 9.93 12.23
C ILE A 6 10.28 11.16 13.10
N LYS A 7 10.99 11.02 14.23
CA LYS A 7 11.29 12.15 15.13
C LYS A 7 12.19 13.22 14.50
N ARG A 8 12.95 12.87 13.45
CA ARG A 8 13.85 13.80 12.76
C ARG A 8 13.15 14.65 11.70
N PHE A 9 12.09 14.12 11.08
CA PHE A 9 11.40 14.74 9.94
C PHE A 9 9.95 15.17 10.24
N ILE A 10 9.35 14.67 11.32
CA ILE A 10 7.96 14.98 11.71
C ILE A 10 7.97 15.56 13.12
N GLU A 11 7.77 16.88 13.24
CA GLU A 11 7.48 17.55 14.51
C GLU A 11 6.07 17.15 15.00
N HIS A 12 5.90 16.92 16.31
CA HIS A 12 4.61 16.53 16.93
C HIS A 12 4.05 15.18 16.44
N SER A 13 4.94 14.21 16.23
CA SER A 13 4.64 12.87 15.68
C SER A 13 3.68 12.00 16.52
N GLU A 14 3.33 12.42 17.74
CA GLU A 14 2.44 11.71 18.67
C GLU A 14 0.95 12.06 18.46
N ASP A 15 0.64 13.15 17.74
CA ASP A 15 -0.72 13.56 17.44
C ASP A 15 -1.23 12.95 16.12
N THR A 16 -1.50 11.64 16.15
CA THR A 16 -1.94 10.89 14.96
C THR A 16 -3.38 11.18 14.52
N ASP A 17 -4.16 11.89 15.35
CA ASP A 17 -5.51 12.34 14.97
C ASP A 17 -5.46 13.52 13.99
N ASN A 18 -4.34 14.25 13.96
CA ASN A 18 -4.13 15.32 13.00
C ASN A 18 -3.87 14.77 11.58
N GLN A 19 -4.72 15.17 10.63
CA GLN A 19 -4.60 14.79 9.22
C GLN A 19 -3.25 15.22 8.59
N GLY A 20 -2.64 16.29 9.08
CA GLY A 20 -1.31 16.73 8.64
C GLY A 20 -0.19 15.80 9.09
N VAL A 21 -0.26 15.28 10.32
CA VAL A 21 0.74 14.33 10.85
C VAL A 21 0.65 13.01 10.10
N ARG A 22 -0.56 12.46 9.89
CA ARG A 22 -0.77 11.26 9.08
C ARG A 22 -0.21 11.39 7.66
N MET A 23 -0.33 12.56 7.05
CA MET A 23 0.26 12.84 5.74
C MET A 23 1.77 12.75 5.75
N ALA A 24 2.39 13.37 6.74
CA ALA A 24 3.84 13.40 6.87
C ALA A 24 4.38 11.97 6.99
N TYR A 25 3.70 11.12 7.78
CA TYR A 25 4.01 9.68 7.86
C TYR A 25 3.84 8.96 6.52
N GLY A 26 2.70 9.12 5.85
CA GLY A 26 2.42 8.46 4.57
C GLY A 26 3.40 8.89 3.47
N THR A 27 3.72 10.17 3.41
CA THR A 27 4.67 10.75 2.46
C THR A 27 6.09 10.27 2.72
N LEU A 28 6.53 10.31 3.98
CA LEU A 28 7.88 9.91 4.36
C LEU A 28 8.10 8.40 4.17
N GLY A 29 7.11 7.58 4.56
CA GLY A 29 7.12 6.14 4.34
C GLY A 29 7.18 5.80 2.85
N SER A 30 6.31 6.42 2.05
CA SER A 30 6.29 6.19 0.59
C SER A 30 7.59 6.64 -0.08
N LEU A 31 8.12 7.82 0.26
CA LEU A 31 9.37 8.33 -0.32
C LEU A 31 10.56 7.41 0.02
N THR A 32 10.63 6.96 1.27
CA THR A 32 11.66 6.01 1.72
C THR A 32 11.55 4.70 0.96
N GLY A 33 10.33 4.17 0.81
CA GLY A 33 10.05 2.96 0.02
C GLY A 33 10.51 3.09 -1.43
N ILE A 34 10.17 4.20 -2.10
CA ILE A 34 10.58 4.47 -3.48
C ILE A 34 12.11 4.45 -3.61
N VAL A 35 12.81 5.23 -2.78
CA VAL A 35 14.27 5.38 -2.88
C VAL A 35 14.98 4.06 -2.61
N VAL A 36 14.62 3.37 -1.53
CA VAL A 36 15.27 2.12 -1.13
C VAL A 36 15.04 1.03 -2.18
N ASN A 37 13.81 0.88 -2.67
CA ASN A 37 13.48 -0.15 -3.64
C ASN A 37 14.08 0.11 -5.03
N LEU A 38 14.15 1.37 -5.48
CA LEU A 38 14.83 1.72 -6.73
C LEU A 38 16.35 1.46 -6.64
N LEU A 39 16.98 1.82 -5.53
CA LEU A 39 18.41 1.55 -5.31
C LEU A 39 18.69 0.05 -5.28
N LEU A 40 17.89 -0.73 -4.56
CA LEU A 40 18.02 -2.18 -4.53
C LEU A 40 17.77 -2.80 -5.90
N SER A 41 16.73 -2.36 -6.62
CA SER A 41 16.41 -2.86 -7.95
C SER A 41 17.55 -2.59 -8.93
N GLY A 42 18.06 -1.36 -9.00
CA GLY A 42 19.19 -1.00 -9.86
C GLY A 42 20.46 -1.79 -9.52
N GLY A 43 20.79 -1.94 -8.24
CA GLY A 43 21.93 -2.73 -7.78
C GLY A 43 21.81 -4.21 -8.14
N LYS A 44 20.65 -4.83 -7.85
CA LYS A 44 20.38 -6.23 -8.21
C LYS A 44 20.38 -6.43 -9.72
N PHE A 45 19.84 -5.49 -10.50
CA PHE A 45 19.84 -5.58 -11.95
C PHE A 45 21.27 -5.56 -12.51
N ALA A 46 22.13 -4.66 -12.01
CA ALA A 46 23.53 -4.61 -12.40
C ALA A 46 24.26 -5.93 -12.07
N VAL A 47 24.12 -6.43 -10.84
CA VAL A 47 24.72 -7.70 -10.41
C VAL A 47 24.19 -8.86 -11.23
N GLY A 48 22.87 -8.93 -11.45
CA GLY A 48 22.23 -9.99 -12.23
C GLY A 48 22.63 -9.98 -13.70
N ALA A 49 22.80 -8.81 -14.31
CA ALA A 49 23.30 -8.67 -15.66
C ALA A 49 24.77 -9.10 -15.77
N MET A 50 25.62 -8.70 -14.82
CA MET A 50 27.03 -9.10 -14.78
C MET A 50 27.20 -10.60 -14.53
N SER A 51 26.35 -11.20 -13.70
CA SER A 51 26.41 -12.63 -13.38
C SER A 51 25.65 -13.51 -14.37
N GLY A 52 24.88 -12.94 -15.30
CA GLY A 52 23.98 -13.68 -16.19
C GLY A 52 22.83 -14.40 -15.48
N SER A 53 22.46 -13.99 -14.27
CA SER A 53 21.46 -14.71 -13.46
C SER A 53 20.06 -14.13 -13.66
N LEU A 54 19.23 -14.89 -14.37
CA LEU A 54 17.79 -14.60 -14.52
C LEU A 54 17.06 -14.53 -13.17
N ALA A 55 17.50 -15.30 -12.17
CA ALA A 55 16.90 -15.28 -10.84
C ALA A 55 17.15 -13.95 -10.10
N ILE A 56 18.36 -13.41 -10.20
CA ILE A 56 18.71 -12.11 -9.59
C ILE A 56 18.01 -10.96 -10.32
N MET A 57 17.90 -11.05 -11.66
CA MET A 57 17.16 -10.07 -12.45
C MET A 57 15.66 -10.10 -12.14
N ALA A 58 15.06 -11.28 -11.92
CA ALA A 58 13.67 -11.41 -11.48
C ALA A 58 13.45 -10.80 -10.09
N ASP A 59 14.37 -11.02 -9.16
CA ASP A 59 14.35 -10.40 -7.84
C ASP A 59 14.55 -8.86 -7.89
N ALA A 60 15.32 -8.37 -8.86
CA ALA A 60 15.41 -6.93 -9.14
C ALA A 60 14.07 -6.34 -9.64
N ALA A 61 13.34 -7.08 -10.48
CA ALA A 61 12.03 -6.67 -10.98
C ALA A 61 10.97 -6.65 -9.88
N ASN A 62 11.03 -7.58 -8.92
CA ASN A 62 10.16 -7.55 -7.74
C ASN A 62 10.36 -6.26 -6.92
N ASN A 63 11.61 -5.90 -6.63
CA ASN A 63 11.91 -4.65 -5.94
C ASN A 63 11.46 -3.42 -6.74
N LEU A 64 11.47 -3.48 -8.08
CA LEU A 64 10.94 -2.40 -8.92
C LEU A 64 9.42 -2.24 -8.73
N SER A 65 8.70 -3.36 -8.66
CA SER A 65 7.27 -3.37 -8.36
C SER A 65 6.94 -2.80 -6.98
N ASP A 66 7.74 -3.12 -5.95
CA ASP A 66 7.59 -2.53 -4.62
C ASP A 66 7.81 -1.01 -4.62
N ALA A 67 8.71 -0.50 -5.47
CA ALA A 67 8.83 0.93 -5.71
C ALA A 67 7.56 1.51 -6.35
N GLY A 68 6.97 0.80 -7.32
CA GLY A 68 5.68 1.15 -7.92
C GLY A 68 4.53 1.22 -6.91
N GLY A 69 4.44 0.24 -6.00
CA GLY A 69 3.50 0.25 -4.88
C GLY A 69 3.68 1.46 -3.95
N SER A 70 4.95 1.83 -3.69
CA SER A 70 5.29 3.01 -2.89
C SER A 70 4.91 4.33 -3.61
N ILE A 71 5.06 4.41 -4.94
CA ILE A 71 4.58 5.55 -5.75
C ILE A 71 3.05 5.65 -5.66
N MET A 72 2.34 4.54 -5.83
CA MET A 72 0.88 4.51 -5.73
C MET A 72 0.40 4.93 -4.34
N SER A 73 1.09 4.51 -3.28
CA SER A 73 0.81 4.95 -1.92
C SER A 73 0.98 6.47 -1.77
N LEU A 74 2.08 7.04 -2.31
CA LEU A 74 2.32 8.48 -2.29
C LEU A 74 1.22 9.27 -3.01
N LEU A 75 0.80 8.80 -4.20
CA LEU A 75 -0.28 9.42 -4.96
C LEU A 75 -1.60 9.36 -4.19
N THR A 76 -1.88 8.23 -3.58
CA THR A 76 -3.09 8.00 -2.79
C THR A 76 -3.14 8.95 -1.59
N VAL A 77 -2.05 9.08 -0.84
CA VAL A 77 -1.94 10.02 0.29
C VAL A 77 -2.20 11.44 -0.17
N ARG A 78 -1.63 11.85 -1.32
CA ARG A 78 -1.87 13.20 -1.86
C ARG A 78 -3.30 13.43 -2.33
N LEU A 79 -3.92 12.44 -2.97
CA LEU A 79 -5.30 12.51 -3.42
C LEU A 79 -6.28 12.54 -2.25
N ALA A 80 -6.02 11.78 -1.19
CA ALA A 80 -6.87 11.76 0.01
C ALA A 80 -6.87 13.09 0.80
N GLN A 81 -5.85 13.92 0.59
CA GLN A 81 -5.69 15.24 1.20
C GLN A 81 -6.35 16.36 0.38
N LYS A 82 -6.86 16.06 -0.82
CA LYS A 82 -7.46 17.09 -1.68
C LYS A 82 -8.64 17.73 -0.94
N PRO A 83 -8.71 19.08 -0.88
CA PRO A 83 -9.77 19.78 -0.18
C PRO A 83 -11.15 19.39 -0.74
N VAL A 84 -12.18 19.57 0.08
CA VAL A 84 -13.58 19.35 -0.29
C VAL A 84 -13.89 20.12 -1.56
N ASP A 85 -14.37 19.42 -2.59
CA ASP A 85 -14.88 20.00 -3.82
C ASP A 85 -16.39 19.77 -3.97
N SER A 86 -17.00 20.42 -4.94
CA SER A 86 -18.44 20.32 -5.18
C SER A 86 -18.91 18.91 -5.56
N GLU A 87 -18.00 18.07 -6.08
CA GLU A 87 -18.30 16.67 -6.41
C GLU A 87 -18.14 15.75 -5.18
N HIS A 88 -17.29 16.12 -4.21
CA HIS A 88 -16.99 15.37 -2.99
C HIS A 88 -17.23 16.21 -1.72
N PRO A 89 -18.49 16.48 -1.34
CA PRO A 89 -18.85 17.32 -0.18
C PRO A 89 -18.37 16.76 1.17
N PHE A 90 -18.06 15.45 1.24
CA PHE A 90 -17.50 14.79 2.43
C PHE A 90 -15.96 14.67 2.41
N GLY A 91 -15.30 15.21 1.38
CA GLY A 91 -13.85 15.15 1.20
C GLY A 91 -13.34 13.86 0.56
N HIS A 92 -12.03 13.86 0.24
CA HIS A 92 -11.38 12.79 -0.51
C HIS A 92 -10.79 11.66 0.35
N GLY A 93 -11.07 11.62 1.66
CA GLY A 93 -10.48 10.64 2.57
C GLY A 93 -10.71 9.18 2.17
N ARG A 94 -11.80 8.90 1.43
CA ARG A 94 -12.09 7.54 0.92
C ARG A 94 -11.08 7.05 -0.14
N MET A 95 -10.30 7.95 -0.73
CA MET A 95 -9.27 7.62 -1.71
C MET A 95 -8.15 6.75 -1.10
N GLU A 96 -7.87 6.89 0.20
CA GLU A 96 -6.90 6.04 0.91
C GLU A 96 -7.22 4.54 0.77
N TYR A 97 -8.50 4.18 0.89
CA TYR A 97 -8.94 2.78 0.78
C TYR A 97 -8.84 2.25 -0.66
N ILE A 98 -9.20 3.07 -1.64
CA ILE A 98 -9.12 2.71 -3.07
C ILE A 98 -7.65 2.48 -3.46
N GLY A 99 -6.75 3.36 -2.99
CA GLY A 99 -5.32 3.20 -3.22
C GLY A 99 -4.73 1.99 -2.51
N ALA A 100 -5.14 1.73 -1.26
CA ALA A 100 -4.73 0.52 -0.53
C ALA A 100 -5.18 -0.76 -1.26
N LEU A 101 -6.40 -0.78 -1.80
CA LEU A 101 -6.89 -1.88 -2.62
C LEU A 101 -6.03 -2.04 -3.89
N ALA A 102 -5.73 -0.95 -4.59
CA ALA A 102 -4.91 -0.99 -5.80
C ALA A 102 -3.50 -1.54 -5.54
N VAL A 103 -2.85 -1.13 -4.44
CA VAL A 103 -1.54 -1.66 -4.02
C VAL A 103 -1.66 -3.15 -3.68
N GLY A 104 -2.72 -3.57 -2.98
CA GLY A 104 -2.99 -4.98 -2.70
C GLY A 104 -3.10 -5.83 -3.98
N VAL A 105 -3.77 -5.31 -5.02
CA VAL A 105 -3.92 -5.98 -6.33
C VAL A 105 -2.59 -6.15 -7.02
N LEU A 106 -1.74 -5.13 -6.95
CA LEU A 106 -0.41 -5.17 -7.54
C LEU A 106 0.45 -6.27 -6.91
N ILE A 107 0.49 -6.34 -5.57
CA ILE A 107 1.23 -7.38 -4.82
C ILE A 107 0.68 -8.78 -5.12
N ALA A 108 -0.64 -8.93 -5.16
CA ALA A 108 -1.27 -10.22 -5.38
C ALA A 108 -1.01 -10.78 -6.79
N ARG A 109 -0.99 -9.90 -7.80
CA ARG A 109 -0.64 -10.28 -9.18
C ARG A 109 0.74 -10.94 -9.25
N GLU A 110 1.68 -10.45 -8.47
CA GLU A 110 3.06 -10.98 -8.44
C GLU A 110 3.15 -12.30 -7.71
N ARG A 111 2.38 -12.46 -6.62
CA ARG A 111 2.45 -13.64 -5.77
C ARG A 111 1.66 -14.84 -6.30
N LEU A 112 0.50 -14.60 -6.94
CA LEU A 112 -0.45 -15.65 -7.32
C LEU A 112 0.10 -16.71 -8.30
N PRO A 113 0.85 -16.35 -9.35
CA PRO A 113 1.39 -17.34 -10.30
C PRO A 113 2.50 -18.23 -9.73
N VAL A 114 3.13 -17.81 -8.62
CA VAL A 114 4.26 -18.51 -7.99
C VAL A 114 3.80 -19.56 -6.98
N LEU A 115 2.52 -19.55 -6.60
CA LEU A 115 1.98 -20.48 -5.60
C LEU A 115 1.81 -21.89 -6.18
N PRO A 116 2.15 -22.95 -5.41
CA PRO A 116 1.79 -24.31 -5.77
C PRO A 116 0.27 -24.42 -5.94
N MET A 117 -0.20 -25.24 -6.88
CA MET A 117 -1.62 -25.37 -7.26
C MET A 117 -2.58 -25.54 -6.05
N GLY A 118 -2.14 -26.22 -4.98
CA GLY A 118 -2.91 -26.42 -3.75
C GLY A 118 -3.02 -25.19 -2.83
N GLN A 119 -2.12 -24.21 -2.94
CA GLN A 119 -2.17 -22.95 -2.18
C GLN A 119 -2.87 -21.82 -2.95
N SER A 120 -2.95 -21.91 -4.27
CA SER A 120 -3.58 -20.88 -5.13
C SER A 120 -5.07 -20.70 -4.81
N ILE A 121 -5.80 -21.76 -4.47
CA ILE A 121 -7.23 -21.70 -4.13
C ILE A 121 -7.45 -20.87 -2.85
N HIS A 122 -6.64 -21.10 -1.82
CA HIS A 122 -6.71 -20.33 -0.58
C HIS A 122 -6.35 -18.85 -0.82
N ALA A 123 -5.31 -18.58 -1.60
CA ALA A 123 -4.91 -17.21 -1.93
C ALA A 123 -6.01 -16.45 -2.68
N VAL A 124 -6.65 -17.10 -3.67
CA VAL A 124 -7.79 -16.51 -4.41
C VAL A 124 -8.98 -16.28 -3.48
N ALA A 125 -9.27 -17.20 -2.55
CA ALA A 125 -10.36 -17.04 -1.59
C ALA A 125 -10.17 -15.82 -0.67
N TRP A 126 -8.97 -15.64 -0.10
CA TRP A 126 -8.64 -14.43 0.68
C TRP A 126 -8.74 -13.15 -0.15
N TYR A 127 -8.39 -13.22 -1.43
CA TYR A 127 -8.51 -12.11 -2.36
C TYR A 127 -9.96 -11.68 -2.61
N LEU A 128 -10.84 -12.66 -2.84
CA LEU A 128 -12.26 -12.41 -3.03
C LEU A 128 -12.94 -11.88 -1.76
N LEU A 129 -12.52 -12.35 -0.58
CA LEU A 129 -13.03 -11.86 0.70
C LEU A 129 -12.63 -10.40 0.96
N THR A 130 -11.37 -10.03 0.70
CA THR A 130 -10.92 -8.63 0.83
C THR A 130 -11.61 -7.72 -0.18
N LEU A 131 -11.79 -8.17 -1.43
CA LEU A 131 -12.56 -7.44 -2.43
C LEU A 131 -14.02 -7.25 -2.01
N GLN A 132 -14.68 -8.30 -1.51
CA GLN A 132 -16.07 -8.21 -1.01
C GLN A 132 -16.18 -7.28 0.19
N ALA A 133 -15.24 -7.31 1.13
CA ALA A 133 -15.23 -6.40 2.27
C ALA A 133 -15.10 -4.93 1.82
N VAL A 134 -14.24 -4.65 0.84
CA VAL A 134 -14.08 -3.30 0.28
C VAL A 134 -15.33 -2.88 -0.51
N LEU A 135 -15.90 -3.76 -1.35
CA LEU A 135 -17.14 -3.48 -2.08
C LEU A 135 -18.32 -3.24 -1.13
N MET A 136 -18.43 -4.02 -0.06
CA MET A 136 -19.45 -3.83 0.97
C MET A 136 -19.30 -2.48 1.67
N PHE A 137 -18.06 -2.07 1.96
CA PHE A 137 -17.76 -0.79 2.59
C PHE A 137 -18.00 0.41 1.64
N LEU A 138 -17.60 0.29 0.37
CA LEU A 138 -17.87 1.31 -0.66
C LEU A 138 -19.38 1.48 -0.92
N ARG A 139 -20.16 0.40 -0.71
CA ARG A 139 -21.62 0.40 -0.83
C ARG A 139 -22.31 0.98 0.41
N GLN A 140 -21.60 1.23 1.51
CA GLN A 140 -22.20 1.90 2.66
C GLN A 140 -22.29 3.42 2.42
N PRO A 141 -23.50 4.01 2.44
CA PRO A 141 -23.67 5.45 2.26
C PRO A 141 -22.98 6.26 3.38
N ASP A 142 -22.97 5.74 4.61
CA ASP A 142 -22.58 6.51 5.81
C ASP A 142 -21.18 6.18 6.37
N GLY A 143 -20.41 5.26 5.76
CA GLY A 143 -19.03 4.94 6.19
C GLY A 143 -18.88 4.39 7.61
N ARG A 144 -19.98 3.98 8.26
CA ARG A 144 -19.97 3.37 9.60
C ARG A 144 -19.84 1.85 9.50
N LEU A 145 -18.73 1.32 10.01
CA LEU A 145 -18.53 -0.12 10.17
C LEU A 145 -19.77 -0.76 10.81
N PRO A 146 -20.33 -1.83 10.24
CA PRO A 146 -21.30 -2.63 10.96
C PRO A 146 -20.50 -3.37 12.04
N VAL A 147 -20.69 -2.96 13.30
CA VAL A 147 -20.13 -3.65 14.47
C VAL A 147 -20.82 -5.01 14.58
N TYR A 148 -20.37 -5.97 13.78
CA TYR A 148 -20.67 -7.40 13.95
C TYR A 148 -19.37 -8.14 14.28
N PHE A 149 -18.76 -7.75 15.39
CA PHE A 149 -17.99 -8.72 16.18
C PHE A 149 -18.98 -9.29 17.21
N PRO A 150 -19.48 -10.53 17.05
CA PRO A 150 -19.99 -11.23 18.21
C PRO A 150 -18.81 -11.40 19.16
N ALA A 151 -18.91 -10.77 20.33
CA ALA A 151 -18.05 -11.08 21.45
C ALA A 151 -18.16 -12.59 21.69
N LEU A 152 -17.10 -13.32 21.36
CA LEU A 152 -16.92 -14.70 21.79
C LEU A 152 -16.72 -14.67 23.30
N GLY A 153 -17.79 -14.95 24.04
CA GLY A 153 -17.74 -15.44 25.40
C GLY A 153 -17.44 -16.92 25.44
#